data_AF-A0AAD6J2J4-F1
#
_entry.id   AF-A0AAD6J2J4-F1
#
_cell.length_a   1.000
_cell.length_b   1.000
_cell.length_c   1.000
_cell.angle_alpha   90.00
_cell.angle_beta   90.00
_cell.angle_gamma   90.00
#
_symmetry.space_group_name_H-M   'P 1'
#
loop_
_entity.id
_entity.type
_entity.pdbx_description
1 polymer ?
#
loop_
_entity_poly.entity_id
_entity_poly.type
_entity_poly.pdbx_seq_one_letter_code
_entity_poly.pdbx_strand_id
1 'polypeptide(L)'
;MASEEFSTWQRIRSYQMESGRFDVNSPNSISKSVAIAVDMAGKTSLLLLGGSVLPVWGETILGLTVFSRHGDRTSKHYSGYSLTNLGFQQNFQTGSFYRDLYLASGSSKQILGISEDKYVTSQIWASAPDQTVLANTATAFLQGLYPPLDQLDPQIATNTLNNGTKYTNPLNGYQYVQLHGPGTESPNTIWIKGDDGCPVATAAAASFETSEEFITRDAATKSFYQQFWPQISDVFDYEQSELGYARAYDIFDLINVAQIHNSSEAERVTAEQLFQLRTLADSAEFGGSFNASQPARSIGAQTLAGAILNQLNQTVTSKGKLKFSLLAGSYDTFLAFFGLTELTAVDSNFYGLPDYASTMAFEVLTDKNVDAFPSSVDDLKVRFLFRNGSDVSAPLTPFPLFGQQEQTLTWTDFVARVSKVAITSAEKWCSVCKSKQAFCAAYDPSLSSGSIGAQTTAGGSNMNTQMNMGGSGMSNAVAGVIGAMVTLGTVAVAGFLFYLLTRRRERVPAASCAKSIDSTEKGSLSLSSGTHA
;
A
#
# COMPACT_ATOMS: atom_id res chain seq x y z
N MET A 1 28.41 -29.66 -42.39
CA MET A 1 28.92 -29.00 -43.60
C MET A 1 27.95 -27.91 -43.98
N ALA A 2 28.32 -26.66 -44.13
CA ALA A 2 29.60 -25.99 -43.91
C ALA A 2 29.33 -24.48 -44.15
N SER A 3 30.21 -23.65 -43.58
CA SER A 3 30.78 -22.43 -44.19
C SER A 3 29.82 -21.37 -44.77
N GLU A 4 29.92 -20.08 -44.51
CA GLU A 4 30.96 -19.18 -43.99
C GLU A 4 30.22 -17.82 -43.92
N GLU A 5 30.13 -17.15 -42.77
CA GLU A 5 31.10 -16.19 -42.26
C GLU A 5 31.24 -14.85 -43.03
N PHE A 6 30.96 -13.77 -42.27
CA PHE A 6 31.74 -12.53 -42.19
C PHE A 6 31.93 -11.65 -43.44
N SER A 7 31.14 -10.58 -43.54
CA SER A 7 31.60 -9.18 -43.69
C SER A 7 30.37 -8.29 -43.90
N THR A 8 30.04 -7.35 -43.01
CA THR A 8 30.52 -5.97 -43.16
C THR A 8 30.27 -5.18 -41.86
N TRP A 9 31.25 -5.25 -40.95
CA TRP A 9 31.57 -4.16 -40.03
C TRP A 9 32.65 -3.31 -40.72
N GLN A 10 32.36 -2.07 -41.15
CA GLN A 10 33.27 -0.91 -41.24
C GLN A 10 32.73 0.23 -42.15
N ARG A 11 32.34 1.35 -41.52
CA ARG A 11 32.23 2.77 -41.97
C ARG A 11 31.03 3.35 -41.19
N ILE A 12 31.15 4.29 -40.26
CA ILE A 12 31.81 5.61 -40.35
C ILE A 12 32.35 6.02 -38.95
N ARG A 13 33.65 6.31 -38.88
CA ARG A 13 34.32 7.13 -37.86
C ARG A 13 35.05 8.26 -38.60
N SER A 14 34.67 9.51 -38.33
CA SER A 14 35.47 10.76 -38.38
C SER A 14 34.47 11.90 -38.10
N TYR A 15 34.56 12.68 -37.02
CA TYR A 15 35.58 13.68 -36.69
C TYR A 15 35.60 13.86 -35.15
N GLN A 16 36.70 13.53 -34.47
CA GLN A 16 37.85 14.39 -34.12
C GLN A 16 37.61 15.21 -32.84
N MET A 17 38.14 14.66 -31.75
CA MET A 17 38.41 15.34 -30.48
C MET A 17 39.61 16.27 -30.64
N GLU A 18 39.56 17.43 -29.99
CA GLU A 18 40.74 18.19 -29.64
C GLU A 18 40.84 18.32 -28.12
N SER A 19 42.06 18.10 -27.66
CA SER A 19 42.49 17.81 -26.30
C SER A 19 42.54 19.02 -25.37
N GLY A 20 42.36 18.79 -24.07
CA GLY A 20 42.79 19.73 -23.04
C GLY A 20 42.83 19.09 -21.64
N ARG A 21 44.02 18.67 -21.20
CA ARG A 21 44.32 18.31 -19.79
C ARG A 21 44.17 19.56 -18.92
N PHE A 22 43.51 19.44 -17.77
CA PHE A 22 43.54 20.44 -16.71
C PHE A 22 44.43 19.94 -15.56
N ASP A 23 45.46 20.73 -15.28
CA ASP A 23 46.38 20.61 -14.15
C ASP A 23 45.89 21.51 -12.99
N VAL A 24 46.21 21.09 -11.77
CA VAL A 24 45.75 21.69 -10.50
C VAL A 24 46.73 22.79 -10.04
N ASN A 25 46.24 24.01 -9.76
CA ASN A 25 46.72 24.93 -8.70
C ASN A 25 46.01 26.32 -8.72
N SER A 26 45.16 26.58 -7.71
CA SER A 26 44.89 27.80 -6.88
C SER A 26 45.10 29.26 -7.42
N PRO A 27 44.58 30.33 -6.75
CA PRO A 27 43.19 30.75 -6.49
C PRO A 27 42.90 32.23 -6.93
N ASN A 28 41.67 32.71 -6.67
CA ASN A 28 41.15 34.11 -6.73
C ASN A 28 40.66 34.66 -8.11
N SER A 29 39.35 34.92 -8.24
CA SER A 29 38.82 36.29 -8.08
C SER A 29 37.27 36.35 -8.20
N ILE A 30 36.65 36.82 -7.11
CA ILE A 30 35.66 37.91 -7.04
C ILE A 30 34.37 37.81 -7.89
N SER A 31 33.28 37.60 -7.13
CA SER A 31 31.86 37.77 -7.44
C SER A 31 31.50 39.16 -8.02
N LYS A 32 30.62 39.16 -9.03
CA LYS A 32 29.72 40.28 -9.33
C LYS A 32 28.30 39.74 -9.55
N SER A 33 27.49 39.79 -8.51
CA SER A 33 26.04 39.63 -8.58
C SER A 33 25.41 40.93 -9.08
N VAL A 34 24.59 40.84 -10.12
CA VAL A 34 23.71 41.91 -10.59
C VAL A 34 22.42 41.84 -9.79
N ALA A 35 22.15 42.88 -8.99
CA ALA A 35 20.87 43.07 -8.32
C ALA A 35 19.90 43.79 -9.28
N ILE A 36 18.74 43.19 -9.52
CA ILE A 36 17.61 43.84 -10.18
C ILE A 36 16.70 44.36 -9.06
N ALA A 37 16.61 45.68 -8.95
CA ALA A 37 15.62 46.36 -8.12
C ALA A 37 14.29 46.41 -8.87
N VAL A 38 13.21 45.94 -8.24
CA VAL A 38 11.84 46.25 -8.62
C VAL A 38 11.23 47.05 -7.48
N ASP A 39 10.99 48.32 -7.76
CA ASP A 39 10.29 49.26 -6.89
C ASP A 39 8.81 49.26 -7.30
N MET A 40 7.93 48.75 -6.44
CA MET A 40 6.49 48.99 -6.55
C MET A 40 5.89 49.09 -5.14
N ALA A 41 5.63 50.34 -4.75
CA ALA A 41 4.85 50.70 -3.59
C ALA A 41 3.38 50.27 -3.77
N GLY A 42 2.96 49.24 -3.04
CA GLY A 42 1.57 48.83 -2.87
C GLY A 42 1.25 48.71 -1.39
N LYS A 43 0.36 49.57 -0.89
CA LYS A 43 -0.17 49.51 0.49
C LYS A 43 -0.95 48.21 0.66
N THR A 44 -0.45 47.30 1.50
CA THR A 44 -1.19 46.11 1.93
C THR A 44 -1.32 46.13 3.44
N SER A 45 -2.55 46.29 3.91
CA SER A 45 -2.92 46.19 5.31
C SER A 45 -2.51 44.84 5.89
N LEU A 46 -1.63 44.87 6.88
CA LEU A 46 -1.22 43.70 7.66
C LEU A 46 -2.34 43.36 8.65
N LEU A 47 -3.28 42.50 8.25
CA LEU A 47 -4.18 41.82 9.17
C LEU A 47 -3.39 40.70 9.86
N LEU A 48 -2.84 41.00 11.04
CA LEU A 48 -2.35 40.00 11.98
C LEU A 48 -3.55 39.18 12.49
N LEU A 49 -3.87 38.09 11.79
CA LEU A 49 -4.61 36.99 12.39
C LEU A 49 -3.67 36.32 13.40
N GLY A 50 -3.80 36.72 14.66
CA GLY A 50 -3.23 36.00 15.79
C GLY A 50 -3.86 34.63 15.87
N GLY A 51 -3.32 33.66 15.14
CA GLY A 51 -3.55 32.26 15.38
C GLY A 51 -3.01 31.94 16.77
N SER A 52 -3.90 31.64 17.70
CA SER A 52 -3.55 30.99 18.95
C SER A 52 -2.88 29.66 18.60
N VAL A 53 -1.55 29.65 18.61
CA VAL A 53 -0.75 28.42 18.63
C VAL A 53 -1.05 27.79 19.98
N LEU A 54 -2.04 26.89 20.02
CA LEU A 54 -2.14 25.97 21.14
C LEU A 54 -0.79 25.23 21.21
N PRO A 55 -0.18 25.10 22.40
CA PRO A 55 1.03 24.32 22.52
C PRO A 55 0.73 22.93 21.96
N VAL A 56 1.57 22.44 21.06
CA VAL A 56 1.58 21.02 20.71
C VAL A 56 1.97 20.31 22.00
N TRP A 57 0.97 19.80 22.70
CA TRP A 57 1.17 18.83 23.76
C TRP A 57 1.84 17.64 23.08
N GLY A 58 3.02 17.29 23.57
CA GLY A 58 3.92 16.38 22.88
C GLY A 58 3.21 15.10 22.47
N GLU A 59 3.14 14.86 21.17
CA GLU A 59 2.53 13.68 20.58
C GLU A 59 3.65 12.65 20.31
N THR A 60 3.37 11.36 20.52
CA THR A 60 4.30 10.30 20.14
C THR A 60 3.63 9.34 19.16
N ILE A 61 4.27 9.11 18.01
CA ILE A 61 3.86 8.10 17.04
C ILE A 61 4.38 6.73 17.50
N LEU A 62 3.48 5.76 17.63
CA LEU A 62 3.77 4.43 18.17
C LEU A 62 3.86 3.36 17.07
N GLY A 63 3.25 3.63 15.92
CA GLY A 63 3.41 2.85 14.71
C GLY A 63 2.53 3.37 13.57
N LEU A 64 2.67 2.75 12.40
CA LEU A 64 2.13 3.26 11.16
C LEU A 64 1.75 2.11 10.22
N THR A 65 0.59 2.21 9.57
CA THR A 65 0.23 1.39 8.40
C THR A 65 -0.02 2.29 7.21
N VAL A 66 0.67 2.02 6.10
CA VAL A 66 0.60 2.79 4.85
C VAL A 66 0.03 1.91 3.74
N PHE A 67 -0.96 2.44 3.02
CA PHE A 67 -1.44 1.89 1.76
C PHE A 67 -0.97 2.78 0.60
N SER A 68 -0.24 2.22 -0.36
CA SER A 68 0.35 2.96 -1.47
C SER A 68 -0.28 2.57 -2.80
N ARG A 69 -0.64 3.58 -3.60
CA ARG A 69 -0.90 3.38 -5.03
C ARG A 69 0.43 3.16 -5.74
N HIS A 70 0.39 2.43 -6.85
CA HIS A 70 1.50 2.38 -7.81
C HIS A 70 1.88 3.76 -8.38
N GLY A 71 3.12 3.82 -8.85
CA GLY A 71 3.66 4.98 -9.57
C GLY A 71 3.22 4.97 -11.04
N ASP A 72 3.79 5.89 -11.81
CA ASP A 72 3.62 5.97 -13.25
C ASP A 72 3.97 4.63 -13.95
N ARG A 73 3.17 4.30 -14.96
CA ARG A 73 3.25 3.05 -15.70
C ARG A 73 2.93 3.28 -17.17
N THR A 74 3.31 2.34 -18.01
CA THR A 74 2.77 2.27 -19.37
C THR A 74 1.25 2.09 -19.34
N SER A 75 0.56 2.41 -20.44
CA SER A 75 -0.92 2.36 -20.49
C SER A 75 -1.45 0.98 -20.11
N LYS A 76 -2.49 0.94 -19.27
CA LYS A 76 -3.15 -0.30 -18.81
C LYS A 76 -3.86 -1.01 -19.96
N HIS A 77 -4.20 -0.27 -21.01
CA HIS A 77 -4.80 -0.79 -22.24
C HIS A 77 -3.98 -1.95 -22.83
N TYR A 78 -2.64 -1.89 -22.78
CA TYR A 78 -1.78 -2.92 -23.33
C TYR A 78 -1.43 -3.98 -22.29
N SER A 79 -1.55 -5.26 -22.68
CA SER A 79 -1.08 -6.39 -21.85
C SER A 79 0.41 -6.26 -21.52
N GLY A 80 0.81 -6.68 -20.32
CA GLY A 80 2.20 -6.58 -19.89
C GLY A 80 2.64 -5.17 -19.50
N TYR A 81 1.70 -4.27 -19.23
CA TYR A 81 1.99 -2.95 -18.66
C TYR A 81 2.85 -3.08 -17.39
N SER A 82 3.75 -2.12 -17.21
CA SER A 82 4.74 -2.14 -16.15
C SER A 82 5.04 -0.72 -15.65
N LEU A 83 5.63 -0.62 -14.45
CA LEU A 83 6.14 0.66 -13.97
C LEU A 83 7.20 1.18 -14.93
N THR A 84 7.14 2.47 -15.23
CA THR A 84 8.22 3.15 -15.93
C THR A 84 9.33 3.52 -14.95
N ASN A 85 10.46 4.01 -15.46
CA ASN A 85 11.51 4.58 -14.61
C ASN A 85 10.99 5.75 -13.76
N LEU A 86 10.06 6.54 -14.29
CA LEU A 86 9.38 7.59 -13.51
C LEU A 86 8.58 6.96 -12.36
N GLY A 87 7.83 5.89 -12.61
CA GLY A 87 7.10 5.18 -11.57
C GLY A 87 7.99 4.61 -10.46
N PHE A 88 9.14 4.02 -10.80
CA PHE A 88 10.12 3.59 -9.81
C PHE A 88 10.63 4.78 -8.96
N GLN A 89 10.96 5.90 -9.59
CA GLN A 89 11.44 7.11 -8.91
C GLN A 89 10.37 7.70 -7.97
N GLN A 90 9.11 7.77 -8.40
CA GLN A 90 8.01 8.31 -7.59
C GLN A 90 7.76 7.48 -6.33
N ASN A 91 7.81 6.15 -6.44
CA ASN A 91 7.65 5.26 -5.29
C ASN A 91 8.86 5.32 -4.36
N PHE A 92 10.07 5.36 -4.91
CA PHE A 92 11.29 5.58 -4.13
C PHE A 92 11.23 6.87 -3.32
N GLN A 93 10.89 8.00 -3.97
CA GLN A 93 10.73 9.29 -3.31
C GLN A 93 9.67 9.27 -2.22
N THR A 94 8.56 8.57 -2.46
CA THR A 94 7.51 8.40 -1.45
C THR A 94 8.03 7.61 -0.25
N GLY A 95 8.79 6.53 -0.47
CA GLY A 95 9.46 5.80 0.60
C GLY A 95 10.43 6.68 1.41
N SER A 96 11.25 7.50 0.72
CA SER A 96 12.15 8.45 1.35
C SER A 96 11.43 9.51 2.17
N PHE A 97 10.28 10.01 1.69
CA PHE A 97 9.43 10.91 2.47
C PHE A 97 9.00 10.28 3.81
N TYR A 98 8.57 9.02 3.80
CA TYR A 98 8.20 8.32 5.04
C TYR A 98 9.40 8.04 5.95
N ARG A 99 10.60 7.81 5.38
CA ARG A 99 11.84 7.71 6.15
C ARG A 99 12.14 9.01 6.90
N ASP A 100 12.14 10.13 6.18
CA ASP A 100 12.44 11.44 6.75
C ASP A 100 11.43 11.84 7.83
N LEU A 101 10.16 11.48 7.64
CA LEU A 101 9.11 11.83 8.58
C LEU A 101 9.04 10.90 9.80
N TYR A 102 9.24 9.60 9.63
CA TYR A 102 8.92 8.61 10.68
C TYR A 102 10.11 7.79 11.18
N LEU A 103 11.26 7.79 10.50
CA LEU A 103 12.45 7.03 10.92
C LEU A 103 13.57 7.94 11.41
N ALA A 104 13.75 9.11 10.80
CA ALA A 104 14.84 10.03 11.11
C ALA A 104 14.78 10.53 12.57
N SER A 105 15.90 10.47 13.29
CA SER A 105 15.99 10.88 14.70
C SER A 105 15.73 12.35 14.96
N GLY A 106 15.90 13.20 13.95
CA GLY A 106 15.57 14.62 14.00
C GLY A 106 14.09 14.94 13.80
N SER A 107 13.25 13.96 13.43
CA SER A 107 11.84 14.20 13.15
C SER A 107 11.00 14.23 14.43
N SER A 108 10.12 15.22 14.54
CA SER A 108 9.11 15.27 15.61
C SER A 108 8.06 14.15 15.52
N LYS A 109 7.99 13.46 14.38
CA LYS A 109 7.09 12.32 14.15
C LYS A 109 7.81 10.98 14.12
N GLN A 110 9.07 10.92 14.56
CA GLN A 110 9.80 9.66 14.62
C GLN A 110 8.97 8.62 15.38
N ILE A 111 8.80 7.44 14.78
CA ILE A 111 8.10 6.33 15.44
C ILE A 111 8.95 5.88 16.63
N LEU A 112 8.33 5.81 17.80
CA LEU A 112 8.99 5.47 19.05
C LEU A 112 9.85 4.21 18.91
N GLY A 113 11.16 4.35 19.08
CA GLY A 113 12.13 3.25 19.09
C GLY A 113 12.31 2.51 17.77
N ILE A 114 11.91 3.11 16.63
CA ILE A 114 12.22 2.55 15.32
C ILE A 114 13.71 2.64 15.02
N SER A 115 14.26 1.64 14.35
CA SER A 115 15.63 1.66 13.86
C SER A 115 15.70 2.58 12.64
N GLU A 116 16.42 3.69 12.78
CA GLU A 116 16.56 4.74 11.76
C GLU A 116 17.21 4.20 10.48
N ASP A 117 18.45 3.72 10.55
CA ASP A 117 19.22 3.33 9.36
C ASP A 117 19.11 1.84 9.04
N LYS A 118 19.19 0.98 10.05
CA LYS A 118 19.25 -0.47 9.87
C LYS A 118 17.85 -1.07 9.79
N TYR A 119 17.57 -1.83 8.74
CA TYR A 119 16.38 -2.65 8.66
C TYR A 119 16.36 -3.71 9.78
N VAL A 120 15.29 -3.70 10.57
CA VAL A 120 15.02 -4.69 11.61
C VAL A 120 13.73 -5.43 11.25
N THR A 121 13.84 -6.72 10.92
CA THR A 121 12.72 -7.56 10.43
C THR A 121 11.50 -7.57 11.36
N SER A 122 11.69 -7.42 12.67
CA SER A 122 10.56 -7.38 13.61
C SER A 122 9.79 -6.06 13.61
N GLN A 123 10.37 -4.98 13.09
CA GLN A 123 9.79 -3.64 13.11
C GLN A 123 9.03 -3.29 11.83
N ILE A 124 9.35 -3.92 10.70
CA ILE A 124 8.80 -3.59 9.38
C ILE A 124 8.11 -4.82 8.81
N TRP A 125 6.91 -4.62 8.27
CA TRP A 125 6.20 -5.63 7.50
C TRP A 125 5.72 -5.00 6.20
N ALA A 126 5.84 -5.70 5.08
CA ALA A 126 5.39 -5.19 3.79
C ALA A 126 4.72 -6.28 2.97
N SER A 127 3.65 -5.93 2.26
CA SER A 127 2.98 -6.85 1.35
C SER A 127 2.43 -6.14 0.11
N ALA A 128 2.42 -6.88 -0.98
CA ALA A 128 1.76 -6.52 -2.23
C ALA A 128 1.14 -7.78 -2.83
N PRO A 129 0.06 -7.67 -3.62
CA PRO A 129 -0.37 -8.75 -4.49
C PRO A 129 0.78 -9.22 -5.40
N ASP A 130 0.75 -10.49 -5.80
CA ASP A 130 1.67 -11.06 -6.78
C ASP A 130 1.34 -10.58 -8.20
N GLN A 131 1.43 -9.26 -8.39
CA GLN A 131 1.20 -8.53 -9.62
C GLN A 131 2.40 -7.61 -9.83
N THR A 132 3.06 -7.70 -10.98
CA THR A 132 4.36 -7.05 -11.24
C THR A 132 4.39 -5.57 -10.86
N VAL A 133 3.36 -4.80 -11.23
CA VAL A 133 3.29 -3.36 -10.93
C VAL A 133 3.23 -3.10 -9.42
N LEU A 134 2.43 -3.88 -8.67
CA LEU A 134 2.22 -3.67 -7.24
C LEU A 134 3.41 -4.18 -6.42
N ALA A 135 3.99 -5.32 -6.80
CA ALA A 135 5.20 -5.83 -6.18
C ALA A 135 6.40 -4.87 -6.39
N ASN A 136 6.55 -4.33 -7.61
CA ASN A 136 7.60 -3.35 -7.91
C ASN A 136 7.36 -2.01 -7.21
N THR A 137 6.09 -1.60 -7.03
CA THR A 137 5.70 -0.43 -6.23
C THR A 137 6.20 -0.56 -4.80
N ALA A 138 5.87 -1.68 -4.12
CA ALA A 138 6.32 -1.92 -2.77
C ALA A 138 7.85 -2.00 -2.68
N THR A 139 8.48 -2.68 -3.65
CA THR A 139 9.95 -2.80 -3.70
C THR A 139 10.60 -1.42 -3.78
N ALA A 140 10.19 -0.57 -4.73
CA ALA A 140 10.75 0.77 -4.89
C ALA A 140 10.51 1.66 -3.66
N PHE A 141 9.31 1.59 -3.06
CA PHE A 141 9.03 2.27 -1.79
C PHE A 141 9.99 1.85 -0.69
N LEU A 142 10.21 0.55 -0.51
CA LEU A 142 11.09 0.02 0.54
C LEU A 142 12.55 0.42 0.34
N GLN A 143 12.99 0.58 -0.92
CA GLN A 143 14.31 1.13 -1.25
C GLN A 143 14.48 2.57 -0.79
N GLY A 144 13.42 3.37 -0.86
CA GLY A 144 13.41 4.73 -0.31
C GLY A 144 13.34 4.77 1.22
N LEU A 145 12.59 3.83 1.82
CA LEU A 145 12.40 3.74 3.27
C LEU A 145 13.68 3.30 4.00
N TYR A 146 14.36 2.28 3.47
CA TYR A 146 15.64 1.77 3.96
C TYR A 146 16.66 1.74 2.81
N PRO A 147 17.29 2.89 2.48
CA PRO A 147 18.24 2.99 1.38
C PRO A 147 19.57 2.28 1.73
N PRO A 148 20.48 2.15 0.75
CA PRO A 148 21.77 1.48 0.96
C PRO A 148 22.62 2.14 2.07
N LEU A 149 23.28 1.30 2.87
CA LEU A 149 23.95 1.73 4.10
C LEU A 149 25.33 2.36 3.89
N ASP A 150 26.03 2.10 2.77
CA ASP A 150 27.44 2.49 2.63
C ASP A 150 27.65 4.01 2.80
N GLN A 151 26.67 4.82 2.42
CA GLN A 151 26.71 6.28 2.58
C GLN A 151 26.05 6.78 3.86
N LEU A 152 25.14 6.01 4.46
CA LEU A 152 24.44 6.39 5.69
C LEU A 152 25.26 6.05 6.93
N ASP A 153 25.67 4.79 7.04
CA ASP A 153 26.47 4.27 8.15
C ASP A 153 27.38 3.13 7.66
N PRO A 154 28.64 3.43 7.29
CA PRO A 154 29.61 2.43 6.86
C PRO A 154 29.90 1.35 7.91
N GLN A 155 29.71 1.64 9.20
CA GLN A 155 29.94 0.66 10.28
C GLN A 155 28.82 -0.38 10.31
N ILE A 156 27.57 0.05 10.15
CA ILE A 156 26.43 -0.87 10.04
C ILE A 156 26.50 -1.66 8.72
N ALA A 157 26.95 -1.02 7.63
CA ALA A 157 27.07 -1.66 6.33
C ALA A 157 28.09 -2.81 6.28
N THR A 158 29.09 -2.78 7.17
CA THR A 158 30.25 -3.67 7.10
C THR A 158 30.10 -4.88 8.02
N ASN A 159 30.14 -6.07 7.43
CA ASN A 159 30.38 -7.33 8.15
C ASN A 159 31.88 -7.66 8.13
N THR A 160 32.49 -7.86 9.31
CA THR A 160 33.89 -8.29 9.41
C THR A 160 33.96 -9.76 9.82
N LEU A 161 34.59 -10.59 8.98
CA LEU A 161 34.82 -12.00 9.26
C LEU A 161 35.95 -12.19 10.28
N ASN A 162 36.05 -13.38 10.88
CA ASN A 162 37.10 -13.71 11.87
C ASN A 162 38.53 -13.56 11.33
N ASN A 163 38.74 -13.64 10.01
CA ASN A 163 40.04 -13.44 9.36
C ASN A 163 40.34 -11.95 9.08
N GLY A 164 39.49 -11.02 9.51
CA GLY A 164 39.61 -9.58 9.30
C GLY A 164 39.10 -9.08 7.94
N THR A 165 38.65 -9.95 7.04
CA THR A 165 38.06 -9.53 5.76
C THR A 165 36.71 -8.84 5.99
N LYS A 166 36.50 -7.72 5.29
CA LYS A 166 35.30 -6.90 5.37
C LYS A 166 34.44 -7.07 4.13
N TYR A 167 33.15 -7.25 4.33
CA TYR A 167 32.15 -7.35 3.27
C TYR A 167 31.03 -6.34 3.52
N THR A 168 30.58 -5.69 2.45
CA THR A 168 29.32 -4.96 2.42
C THR A 168 28.36 -5.71 1.49
N ASN A 169 27.05 -5.47 1.67
CA ASN A 169 26.08 -5.99 0.71
C ASN A 169 26.33 -5.35 -0.68
N PRO A 170 25.97 -6.04 -1.78
CA PRO A 170 25.98 -5.46 -3.12
C PRO A 170 25.15 -4.18 -3.22
N LEU A 171 25.29 -3.45 -4.33
CA LEU A 171 24.56 -2.21 -4.60
C LEU A 171 24.72 -1.18 -3.46
N ASN A 172 25.98 -0.99 -3.04
CA ASN A 172 26.40 0.02 -2.07
C ASN A 172 25.82 -0.20 -0.66
N GLY A 173 25.77 -1.46 -0.21
CA GLY A 173 25.23 -1.78 1.12
C GLY A 173 23.70 -1.90 1.13
N TYR A 174 23.10 -2.39 0.04
CA TYR A 174 21.66 -2.55 -0.09
C TYR A 174 21.05 -3.37 1.05
N GLN A 175 19.87 -2.93 1.51
CA GLN A 175 19.13 -3.59 2.59
C GLN A 175 17.99 -4.43 2.00
N TYR A 176 18.01 -5.73 2.27
CA TYR A 176 17.02 -6.67 1.77
C TYR A 176 15.78 -6.69 2.67
N VAL A 177 14.94 -5.65 2.56
CA VAL A 177 13.66 -5.60 3.27
C VAL A 177 12.70 -6.66 2.73
N GLN A 178 12.05 -7.40 3.63
CA GLN A 178 11.19 -8.51 3.24
C GLN A 178 9.85 -8.00 2.69
N LEU A 179 9.54 -8.38 1.45
CA LEU A 179 8.23 -8.17 0.82
C LEU A 179 7.47 -9.50 0.76
N HIS A 180 6.26 -9.52 1.33
CA HIS A 180 5.38 -10.68 1.34
C HIS A 180 4.39 -10.62 0.18
N GLY A 181 4.50 -11.54 -0.78
CA GLY A 181 3.46 -11.81 -1.77
C GLY A 181 2.64 -13.04 -1.36
N PRO A 182 1.31 -12.96 -1.22
CA PRO A 182 0.51 -14.15 -1.01
C PRO A 182 0.54 -15.02 -2.27
N GLY A 183 0.74 -16.34 -2.12
CA GLY A 183 0.58 -17.26 -3.24
C GLY A 183 -0.85 -17.25 -3.78
N THR A 184 -1.03 -17.53 -5.07
CA THR A 184 -2.33 -17.38 -5.78
C THR A 184 -3.50 -18.12 -5.11
N GLU A 185 -3.24 -19.28 -4.52
CA GLU A 185 -4.26 -20.10 -3.85
C GLU A 185 -4.44 -19.79 -2.36
N SER A 186 -3.71 -18.79 -1.84
CA SER A 186 -3.80 -18.41 -0.45
C SER A 186 -5.04 -17.56 -0.19
N PRO A 187 -5.78 -17.78 0.92
CA PRO A 187 -6.81 -16.84 1.34
C PRO A 187 -6.28 -15.43 1.63
N ASN A 188 -4.95 -15.24 1.73
CA ASN A 188 -4.34 -13.93 1.94
C ASN A 188 -4.34 -13.04 0.69
N THR A 189 -4.70 -13.55 -0.50
CA THR A 189 -4.81 -12.75 -1.72
C THR A 189 -5.89 -11.68 -1.64
N ILE A 190 -6.93 -11.90 -0.81
CA ILE A 190 -8.12 -11.03 -0.72
C ILE A 190 -7.85 -9.69 -0.03
N TRP A 191 -6.77 -9.57 0.75
CA TRP A 191 -6.64 -8.47 1.72
C TRP A 191 -6.35 -7.12 1.07
N ILE A 192 -5.62 -7.09 -0.05
CA ILE A 192 -5.28 -5.85 -0.76
C ILE A 192 -6.15 -5.65 -2.01
N LYS A 193 -6.45 -6.74 -2.73
CA LYS A 193 -7.28 -6.77 -3.94
C LYS A 193 -8.48 -7.70 -3.74
N GLY A 194 -9.32 -7.40 -2.75
CA GLY A 194 -10.49 -8.23 -2.42
C GLY A 194 -11.59 -8.22 -3.47
N ASP A 195 -11.51 -7.32 -4.43
CA ASP A 195 -12.33 -7.30 -5.63
C ASP A 195 -11.92 -8.39 -6.64
N ASP A 196 -10.64 -8.78 -6.68
CA ASP A 196 -10.14 -9.81 -7.59
C ASP A 196 -10.74 -11.18 -7.25
N GLY A 197 -11.30 -11.84 -8.26
CA GLY A 197 -11.96 -13.13 -8.11
C GLY A 197 -13.20 -13.11 -7.22
N CYS A 198 -13.86 -11.94 -7.10
CA CYS A 198 -15.15 -11.75 -6.43
C CYS A 198 -16.26 -11.47 -7.46
N PRO A 199 -17.01 -12.49 -7.93
CA PRO A 199 -18.08 -12.31 -8.92
C PRO A 199 -19.14 -11.28 -8.54
N VAL A 200 -19.47 -11.18 -7.24
CA VAL A 200 -20.44 -10.21 -6.73
C VAL A 200 -19.93 -8.78 -6.84
N ALA A 201 -18.65 -8.52 -6.58
CA ALA A 201 -18.06 -7.19 -6.78
C ALA A 201 -18.04 -6.82 -8.26
N THR A 202 -17.61 -7.75 -9.14
CA THR A 202 -17.60 -7.55 -10.59
C THR A 202 -18.99 -7.20 -11.14
N ALA A 203 -20.02 -7.97 -10.75
CA ALA A 203 -21.39 -7.70 -11.18
C ALA A 203 -21.92 -6.36 -10.64
N ALA A 204 -21.56 -6.01 -9.39
CA ALA A 204 -21.95 -4.75 -8.79
C ALA A 204 -21.30 -3.55 -9.48
N ALA A 205 -20.01 -3.62 -9.83
CA ALA A 205 -19.33 -2.59 -10.61
C ALA A 205 -19.96 -2.43 -11.99
N ALA A 206 -20.19 -3.54 -12.71
CA ALA A 206 -20.83 -3.53 -14.05
C ALA A 206 -22.25 -2.93 -14.04
N SER A 207 -22.99 -3.04 -12.93
CA SER A 207 -24.32 -2.41 -12.80
C SER A 207 -24.28 -0.87 -12.84
N PHE A 208 -23.10 -0.24 -12.77
CA PHE A 208 -23.00 1.21 -12.93
C PHE A 208 -23.35 1.63 -14.35
N GLU A 209 -22.98 0.83 -15.37
CA GLU A 209 -23.21 1.16 -16.78
C GLU A 209 -24.70 1.20 -17.15
N THR A 210 -25.56 0.57 -16.36
CA THR A 210 -27.02 0.59 -16.54
C THR A 210 -27.73 1.64 -15.71
N SER A 211 -26.99 2.44 -14.92
CA SER A 211 -27.56 3.50 -14.10
C SER A 211 -27.96 4.72 -14.93
N GLU A 212 -28.97 5.46 -14.46
CA GLU A 212 -29.40 6.73 -15.08
C GLU A 212 -28.26 7.74 -15.13
N GLU A 213 -27.42 7.78 -14.09
CA GLU A 213 -26.24 8.64 -14.03
C GLU A 213 -25.28 8.37 -15.19
N PHE A 214 -24.93 7.09 -15.40
CA PHE A 214 -24.02 6.70 -16.47
C PHE A 214 -24.61 6.98 -17.86
N ILE A 215 -25.85 6.55 -18.10
CA ILE A 215 -26.53 6.72 -19.40
C ILE A 215 -26.65 8.20 -19.76
N THR A 216 -27.03 9.04 -18.80
CA THR A 216 -27.15 10.49 -19.01
C THR A 216 -25.79 11.11 -19.32
N ARG A 217 -24.73 10.72 -18.59
CA ARG A 217 -23.39 11.27 -18.77
C ARG A 217 -22.74 10.80 -20.07
N ASP A 218 -22.93 9.55 -20.47
CA ASP A 218 -22.44 9.03 -21.76
C ASP A 218 -23.07 9.78 -22.92
N ALA A 219 -24.40 9.94 -22.94
CA ALA A 219 -25.09 10.72 -23.96
C ALA A 219 -24.62 12.18 -24.00
N ALA A 220 -24.48 12.82 -22.83
CA ALA A 220 -24.10 14.23 -22.74
C ALA A 220 -22.64 14.52 -23.13
N THR A 221 -21.75 13.53 -23.04
CA THR A 221 -20.30 13.71 -23.30
C THR A 221 -19.82 13.04 -24.57
N LYS A 222 -20.70 12.37 -25.32
CA LYS A 222 -20.34 11.64 -26.55
C LYS A 222 -19.59 12.51 -27.56
N SER A 223 -20.09 13.71 -27.85
CA SER A 223 -19.45 14.62 -28.81
C SER A 223 -18.08 15.12 -28.33
N PHE A 224 -17.90 15.30 -27.03
CA PHE A 224 -16.62 15.65 -26.44
C PHE A 224 -15.60 14.53 -26.66
N TYR A 225 -15.97 13.27 -26.42
CA TYR A 225 -15.06 12.15 -26.67
C TYR A 225 -14.69 11.99 -28.14
N GLN A 226 -15.67 12.13 -29.05
CA GLN A 226 -15.44 11.95 -30.50
C GLN A 226 -14.36 12.88 -31.10
N GLN A 227 -14.09 14.02 -30.48
CA GLN A 227 -13.04 14.94 -30.94
C GLN A 227 -11.62 14.38 -30.76
N PHE A 228 -11.43 13.38 -29.90
CA PHE A 228 -10.12 12.76 -29.61
C PHE A 228 -9.78 11.60 -30.55
N TRP A 229 -10.57 11.38 -31.60
CA TRP A 229 -10.26 10.36 -32.60
C TRP A 229 -8.85 10.50 -33.20
N PRO A 230 -8.35 11.71 -33.54
CA PRO A 230 -6.98 11.85 -34.06
C PRO A 230 -5.86 11.38 -33.11
N GLN A 231 -6.13 11.34 -31.80
CA GLN A 231 -5.17 10.89 -30.78
C GLN A 231 -5.28 9.39 -30.50
N ILE A 232 -6.42 8.77 -30.83
CA ILE A 232 -6.73 7.37 -30.48
C ILE A 232 -6.78 6.46 -31.73
N SER A 233 -6.85 7.00 -32.94
CA SER A 233 -7.09 6.22 -34.17
C SER A 233 -6.06 5.13 -34.48
N ASP A 234 -4.86 5.24 -33.92
CA ASP A 234 -3.78 4.25 -34.09
C ASP A 234 -3.80 3.14 -33.01
N VAL A 235 -4.73 3.21 -32.04
CA VAL A 235 -4.95 2.16 -31.05
C VAL A 235 -5.74 1.02 -31.72
N PHE A 236 -5.17 -0.19 -31.69
CA PHE A 236 -5.53 -1.28 -32.62
C PHE A 236 -6.96 -1.82 -32.51
N ASP A 237 -7.63 -1.63 -31.38
CA ASP A 237 -8.97 -2.14 -31.05
C ASP A 237 -9.97 -1.01 -30.76
N TYR A 238 -9.69 0.20 -31.27
CA TYR A 238 -10.61 1.32 -31.21
C TYR A 238 -11.25 1.62 -32.55
N GLU A 239 -12.57 1.82 -32.53
CA GLU A 239 -13.33 2.49 -33.59
C GLU A 239 -13.84 3.86 -33.11
N GLN A 240 -14.03 4.80 -34.05
CA GLN A 240 -14.50 6.16 -33.71
C GLN A 240 -15.87 6.15 -33.01
N SER A 241 -16.72 5.18 -33.36
CA SER A 241 -18.04 4.96 -32.76
C SER A 241 -17.97 4.64 -31.26
N GLU A 242 -16.85 4.11 -30.79
CA GLU A 242 -16.63 3.63 -29.42
C GLU A 242 -16.13 4.72 -28.48
N LEU A 243 -15.69 5.88 -29.00
CA LEU A 243 -15.25 7.01 -28.17
C LEU A 243 -16.46 7.57 -27.41
N GLY A 244 -16.47 7.38 -26.09
CA GLY A 244 -17.58 7.73 -25.21
C GLY A 244 -17.22 7.54 -23.74
N TYR A 245 -18.15 7.90 -22.85
CA TYR A 245 -17.97 7.79 -21.41
C TYR A 245 -17.83 6.33 -20.96
N ALA A 246 -18.41 5.39 -21.72
CA ALA A 246 -18.20 3.96 -21.50
C ALA A 246 -16.72 3.52 -21.55
N ARG A 247 -15.83 4.31 -22.16
CA ARG A 247 -14.37 4.10 -22.14
C ARG A 247 -13.64 5.26 -21.47
N ALA A 248 -14.29 5.98 -20.55
CA ALA A 248 -13.75 7.20 -19.94
C ALA A 248 -12.35 7.04 -19.38
N TYR A 249 -12.12 6.00 -18.56
CA TYR A 249 -10.81 5.73 -17.97
C TYR A 249 -9.78 5.33 -19.02
N ASP A 250 -10.12 4.42 -19.93
CA ASP A 250 -9.16 3.90 -20.91
C ASP A 250 -8.69 5.00 -21.88
N ILE A 251 -9.61 5.84 -22.38
CA ILE A 251 -9.28 7.01 -23.20
C ILE A 251 -8.41 7.99 -22.43
N PHE A 252 -8.77 8.31 -21.18
CA PHE A 252 -7.97 9.19 -20.34
C PHE A 252 -6.56 8.62 -20.11
N ASP A 253 -6.45 7.33 -19.78
CA ASP A 253 -5.18 6.67 -19.49
C ASP A 253 -4.26 6.65 -20.71
N LEU A 254 -4.79 6.30 -21.89
CA LEU A 254 -4.05 6.33 -23.15
C LEU A 254 -3.49 7.74 -23.44
N ILE A 255 -4.35 8.77 -23.37
CA ILE A 255 -3.95 10.15 -23.65
C ILE A 255 -2.97 10.66 -22.58
N ASN A 256 -3.24 10.43 -21.30
CA ASN A 256 -2.38 10.88 -20.20
C ASN A 256 -0.99 10.25 -20.28
N VAL A 257 -0.90 8.93 -20.49
CA VAL A 257 0.39 8.26 -20.64
C VAL A 257 1.12 8.75 -21.90
N ALA A 258 0.41 8.94 -23.01
CA ALA A 258 1.01 9.47 -24.23
C ALA A 258 1.55 10.88 -24.02
N GLN A 259 0.86 11.77 -23.31
CA GLN A 259 1.38 13.10 -23.00
C GLN A 259 2.63 13.09 -22.13
N ILE A 260 2.76 12.14 -21.20
CA ILE A 260 3.93 12.03 -20.32
C ILE A 260 5.14 11.48 -21.09
N HIS A 261 4.94 10.47 -21.94
CA HIS A 261 6.04 9.66 -22.49
C HIS A 261 6.27 9.81 -24.00
N ASN A 262 5.35 10.45 -24.74
CA ASN A 262 5.47 10.66 -26.17
C ASN A 262 5.56 12.16 -26.47
N SER A 263 6.77 12.62 -26.82
CA SER A 263 7.05 14.01 -27.15
C SER A 263 6.20 14.56 -28.29
N SER A 264 5.69 13.71 -29.19
CA SER A 264 4.83 14.12 -30.30
C SER A 264 3.37 14.38 -29.89
N GLU A 265 2.99 14.02 -28.66
CA GLU A 265 1.63 14.09 -28.12
C GLU A 265 1.47 15.14 -27.01
N ALA A 266 2.57 15.66 -26.46
CA ALA A 266 2.61 16.56 -25.29
C ALA A 266 1.75 17.84 -25.42
N GLU A 267 1.37 18.24 -26.64
CA GLU A 267 0.56 19.45 -26.90
C GLU A 267 -0.68 19.18 -27.76
N ARG A 268 -1.01 17.91 -28.05
CA ARG A 268 -2.15 17.58 -28.93
C ARG A 268 -3.51 17.63 -28.25
N VAL A 269 -3.53 17.78 -26.93
CA VAL A 269 -4.72 17.91 -26.10
C VAL A 269 -4.46 19.03 -25.11
N THR A 270 -5.38 20.00 -25.03
CA THR A 270 -5.20 21.17 -24.14
C THR A 270 -5.32 20.77 -22.67
N ALA A 271 -4.83 21.63 -21.77
CA ALA A 271 -4.95 21.39 -20.33
C ALA A 271 -6.41 21.25 -19.88
N GLU A 272 -7.32 22.05 -20.44
CA GLU A 272 -8.76 21.99 -20.15
C GLU A 272 -9.39 20.70 -20.65
N GLN A 273 -9.01 20.24 -21.84
CA GLN A 273 -9.47 18.97 -22.39
C GLN A 273 -8.97 17.79 -21.57
N LEU A 274 -7.69 17.78 -21.18
CA LEU A 274 -7.13 16.73 -20.31
C LEU A 274 -7.81 16.75 -18.94
N PHE A 275 -8.05 17.93 -18.37
CA PHE A 275 -8.77 18.07 -17.10
C PHE A 275 -10.20 17.52 -17.20
N GLN A 276 -10.91 17.78 -18.30
CA GLN A 276 -12.25 17.23 -18.52
C GLN A 276 -12.22 15.71 -18.74
N LEU A 277 -11.25 15.17 -19.49
CA LEU A 277 -11.04 13.72 -19.63
C LEU A 277 -10.79 13.07 -18.27
N ARG A 278 -9.91 13.66 -17.46
CA ARG A 278 -9.62 13.22 -16.09
C ARG A 278 -10.87 13.24 -15.23
N THR A 279 -11.62 14.34 -15.22
CA THR A 279 -12.84 14.47 -14.40
C THR A 279 -13.89 13.41 -14.77
N LEU A 280 -14.03 13.10 -16.07
CA LEU A 280 -14.93 12.06 -16.52
C LEU A 280 -14.43 10.67 -16.12
N ALA A 281 -13.13 10.39 -16.26
CA ALA A 281 -12.52 9.15 -15.77
C ALA A 281 -12.69 8.99 -14.25
N ASP A 282 -12.45 10.05 -13.47
CA ASP A 282 -12.66 10.09 -12.03
C ASP A 282 -14.09 9.67 -11.67
N SER A 283 -15.08 10.30 -12.32
CA SER A 283 -16.50 9.98 -12.08
C SER A 283 -16.86 8.54 -12.48
N ALA A 284 -16.27 8.00 -13.55
CA ALA A 284 -16.55 6.65 -14.02
C ALA A 284 -15.97 5.60 -13.06
N GLU A 285 -14.70 5.77 -12.69
CA GLU A 285 -14.02 4.84 -11.78
C GLU A 285 -14.61 4.92 -10.37
N PHE A 286 -14.98 6.11 -9.88
CA PHE A 286 -15.64 6.24 -8.58
C PHE A 286 -17.03 5.58 -8.60
N GLY A 287 -17.84 5.82 -9.64
CA GLY A 287 -19.14 5.20 -9.81
C GLY A 287 -19.08 3.68 -9.84
N GLY A 288 -18.07 3.10 -10.50
CA GLY A 288 -17.81 1.65 -10.49
C GLY A 288 -17.34 1.12 -9.14
N SER A 289 -16.54 1.90 -8.39
CA SER A 289 -15.88 1.48 -7.15
C SER A 289 -16.73 1.66 -5.90
N PHE A 290 -17.65 2.62 -5.87
CA PHE A 290 -18.46 2.91 -4.70
C PHE A 290 -19.87 3.41 -5.02
N ASN A 291 -20.85 2.88 -4.29
CA ASN A 291 -22.17 3.46 -4.17
C ASN A 291 -22.79 2.94 -2.86
N ALA A 292 -23.31 3.84 -2.01
CA ALA A 292 -23.86 3.45 -0.70
C ALA A 292 -25.04 2.46 -0.80
N SER A 293 -25.81 2.51 -1.89
CA SER A 293 -26.92 1.59 -2.18
C SER A 293 -26.46 0.29 -2.85
N GLN A 294 -25.19 0.19 -3.27
CA GLN A 294 -24.57 -1.01 -3.85
C GLN A 294 -23.28 -1.37 -3.09
N PRO A 295 -23.38 -1.84 -1.83
CA PRO A 295 -22.22 -2.09 -0.96
C PRO A 295 -21.25 -3.13 -1.53
N ALA A 296 -21.67 -3.98 -2.46
CA ALA A 296 -20.80 -4.93 -3.15
C ALA A 296 -19.70 -4.26 -4.00
N ARG A 297 -19.88 -3.01 -4.46
CA ARG A 297 -18.85 -2.28 -5.21
C ARG A 297 -17.59 -2.04 -4.36
N SER A 298 -17.75 -1.88 -3.06
CA SER A 298 -16.66 -1.52 -2.15
C SER A 298 -15.95 -2.72 -1.51
N ILE A 299 -16.17 -3.96 -1.96
CA ILE A 299 -15.60 -5.16 -1.33
C ILE A 299 -14.07 -5.09 -1.23
N GLY A 300 -13.38 -4.57 -2.26
CA GLY A 300 -11.92 -4.37 -2.20
C GLY A 300 -11.49 -3.45 -1.06
N ALA A 301 -12.24 -2.38 -0.79
CA ALA A 301 -11.98 -1.51 0.35
C ALA A 301 -12.39 -2.13 1.69
N GLN A 302 -13.43 -2.97 1.72
CA GLN A 302 -13.84 -3.67 2.93
C GLN A 302 -12.77 -4.67 3.38
N THR A 303 -12.12 -5.39 2.46
CA THR A 303 -11.00 -6.28 2.81
C THR A 303 -9.74 -5.49 3.18
N LEU A 304 -9.43 -4.38 2.48
CA LEU A 304 -8.34 -3.49 2.85
C LEU A 304 -8.53 -2.92 4.26
N ALA A 305 -9.74 -2.50 4.62
CA ALA A 305 -10.05 -2.02 5.97
C ALA A 305 -9.78 -3.11 7.03
N GLY A 306 -10.09 -4.37 6.71
CA GLY A 306 -9.73 -5.53 7.54
C GLY A 306 -8.21 -5.72 7.68
N ALA A 307 -7.48 -5.56 6.57
CA ALA A 307 -6.01 -5.66 6.55
C ALA A 307 -5.35 -4.55 7.39
N ILE A 308 -5.79 -3.29 7.24
CA ILE A 308 -5.32 -2.15 8.02
C ILE A 308 -5.59 -2.38 9.51
N LEU A 309 -6.80 -2.79 9.87
CA LEU A 309 -7.14 -3.11 11.26
C LEU A 309 -6.22 -4.19 11.83
N ASN A 310 -5.95 -5.25 11.05
CA ASN A 310 -5.04 -6.31 11.48
C ASN A 310 -3.63 -5.79 11.74
N GLN A 311 -3.05 -4.99 10.82
CA GLN A 311 -1.69 -4.47 10.98
C GLN A 311 -1.55 -3.51 12.17
N LEU A 312 -2.50 -2.58 12.34
CA LEU A 312 -2.52 -1.70 13.50
C LEU A 312 -2.68 -2.49 14.80
N ASN A 313 -3.54 -3.52 14.80
CA ASN A 313 -3.71 -4.37 15.96
C ASN A 313 -2.43 -5.14 16.30
N GLN A 314 -1.66 -5.61 15.31
CA GLN A 314 -0.35 -6.23 15.55
C GLN A 314 0.63 -5.25 16.19
N THR A 315 0.66 -3.98 15.77
CA THR A 315 1.44 -2.94 16.44
C THR A 315 1.02 -2.79 17.91
N VAL A 316 -0.28 -2.69 18.19
CA VAL A 316 -0.81 -2.52 19.55
C VAL A 316 -0.55 -3.74 20.43
N THR A 317 -0.91 -4.95 19.98
CA THR A 317 -0.76 -6.17 20.79
C THR A 317 0.69 -6.57 21.00
N SER A 318 1.57 -6.23 20.06
CA SER A 318 3.02 -6.44 20.20
C SER A 318 3.73 -5.33 20.97
N LYS A 319 2.99 -4.33 21.48
CA LYS A 319 3.53 -3.16 22.18
C LYS A 319 4.62 -2.44 21.38
N GLY A 320 4.35 -2.24 20.09
CA GLY A 320 5.25 -1.55 19.18
C GLY A 320 6.48 -2.36 18.76
N LYS A 321 6.45 -3.70 18.84
CA LYS A 321 7.47 -4.53 18.19
C LYS A 321 7.39 -4.34 16.68
N LEU A 322 6.20 -4.52 16.10
CA LEU A 322 5.89 -4.06 14.74
C LEU A 322 5.60 -2.56 14.76
N LYS A 323 6.29 -1.80 13.91
CA LYS A 323 6.26 -0.32 13.92
C LYS A 323 5.77 0.26 12.60
N PHE A 324 6.12 -0.35 11.47
CA PHE A 324 5.73 0.14 10.15
C PHE A 324 5.18 -1.01 9.32
N SER A 325 4.01 -0.81 8.72
CA SER A 325 3.42 -1.72 7.74
C SER A 325 3.21 -1.04 6.40
N LEU A 326 3.63 -1.67 5.30
CA LEU A 326 3.36 -1.24 3.93
C LEU A 326 2.41 -2.22 3.22
N LEU A 327 1.38 -1.69 2.60
CA LEU A 327 0.46 -2.40 1.71
C LEU A 327 0.50 -1.69 0.35
N ALA A 328 0.92 -2.34 -0.73
CA ALA A 328 0.88 -1.73 -2.07
C ALA A 328 -0.28 -2.27 -2.89
N GLY A 329 -1.12 -1.36 -3.41
CA GLY A 329 -2.30 -1.70 -4.18
C GLY A 329 -2.63 -0.67 -5.26
N SER A 330 -3.88 -0.69 -5.70
CA SER A 330 -4.37 0.08 -6.86
C SER A 330 -5.37 1.16 -6.45
N TYR A 331 -5.66 2.07 -7.38
CA TYR A 331 -6.45 3.27 -7.10
C TYR A 331 -7.94 2.98 -6.85
N ASP A 332 -8.49 1.91 -7.42
CA ASP A 332 -9.87 1.46 -7.23
C ASP A 332 -10.14 1.20 -5.74
N THR A 333 -9.18 0.60 -5.03
CA THR A 333 -9.28 0.40 -3.59
C THR A 333 -9.27 1.73 -2.81
N PHE A 334 -8.55 2.75 -3.27
CA PHE A 334 -8.63 4.11 -2.68
C PHE A 334 -10.03 4.69 -2.86
N LEU A 335 -10.56 4.69 -4.09
CA LEU A 335 -11.88 5.26 -4.39
C LEU A 335 -12.98 4.59 -3.57
N ALA A 336 -12.96 3.25 -3.54
CA ALA A 336 -13.88 2.47 -2.72
C ALA A 336 -13.73 2.79 -1.23
N PHE A 337 -12.50 2.98 -0.73
CA PHE A 337 -12.25 3.30 0.67
C PHE A 337 -12.72 4.71 1.03
N PHE A 338 -12.50 5.69 0.16
CA PHE A 338 -12.94 7.07 0.34
C PHE A 338 -14.46 7.15 0.51
N GLY A 339 -15.22 6.47 -0.35
CA GLY A 339 -16.66 6.36 -0.20
C GLY A 339 -17.07 5.60 1.06
N LEU A 340 -16.45 4.42 1.30
CA LEU A 340 -16.77 3.54 2.44
C LEU A 340 -16.55 4.21 3.80
N THR A 341 -15.61 5.15 3.88
CA THR A 341 -15.25 5.86 5.11
C THR A 341 -15.77 7.29 5.17
N GLU A 342 -16.68 7.65 4.25
CA GLU A 342 -17.35 8.98 4.19
C GLU A 342 -16.39 10.16 3.98
N LEU A 343 -15.20 9.93 3.41
CA LEU A 343 -14.24 10.99 3.09
C LEU A 343 -14.76 11.92 1.99
N THR A 344 -15.62 11.43 1.11
CA THR A 344 -16.28 12.25 0.08
C THR A 344 -17.22 13.32 0.65
N ALA A 345 -17.67 13.18 1.90
CA ALA A 345 -18.42 14.22 2.60
C ALA A 345 -17.50 15.29 3.24
N VAL A 346 -16.21 15.00 3.37
CA VAL A 346 -15.20 15.90 3.95
C VAL A 346 -14.63 16.83 2.88
N ASP A 347 -14.26 16.29 1.73
CA ASP A 347 -13.71 17.05 0.60
C ASP A 347 -14.12 16.39 -0.73
N SER A 348 -14.56 17.20 -1.70
CA SER A 348 -14.89 16.73 -3.06
C SER A 348 -13.71 16.12 -3.81
N ASN A 349 -12.47 16.41 -3.41
CA ASN A 349 -11.27 15.81 -3.99
C ASN A 349 -11.22 14.28 -3.82
N PHE A 350 -11.95 13.72 -2.83
CA PHE A 350 -12.04 12.27 -2.63
C PHE A 350 -12.93 11.54 -3.64
N TYR A 351 -13.54 12.25 -4.60
CA TYR A 351 -14.15 11.64 -5.79
C TYR A 351 -13.12 11.40 -6.92
N GLY A 352 -11.97 12.06 -6.87
CA GLY A 352 -10.94 11.96 -7.89
C GLY A 352 -10.11 10.69 -7.76
N LEU A 353 -9.60 10.17 -8.88
CA LEU A 353 -8.48 9.24 -8.87
C LEU A 353 -7.36 9.86 -8.02
N PRO A 354 -6.76 9.15 -7.07
CA PRO A 354 -5.49 9.59 -6.50
C PRO A 354 -4.46 9.76 -7.62
N ASP A 355 -3.45 10.60 -7.45
CA ASP A 355 -2.34 10.72 -8.39
C ASP A 355 -1.36 9.55 -8.21
N TYR A 356 -0.42 9.37 -9.14
CA TYR A 356 0.55 8.27 -9.07
C TYR A 356 1.39 8.36 -7.78
N ALA A 357 1.64 7.20 -7.15
CA ALA A 357 2.34 7.08 -5.86
C ALA A 357 1.68 7.82 -4.68
N SER A 358 0.37 8.07 -4.75
CA SER A 358 -0.41 8.53 -3.59
C SER A 358 -0.44 7.50 -2.47
N THR A 359 -0.58 7.97 -1.22
CA THR A 359 -0.64 7.11 -0.04
C THR A 359 -1.75 7.49 0.93
N MET A 360 -2.37 6.48 1.54
CA MET A 360 -3.14 6.60 2.78
C MET A 360 -2.30 6.08 3.94
N ALA A 361 -2.32 6.76 5.08
CA ALA A 361 -1.58 6.38 6.27
C ALA A 361 -2.49 6.36 7.51
N PHE A 362 -2.23 5.40 8.39
CA PHE A 362 -2.91 5.24 9.66
C PHE A 362 -1.86 5.19 10.77
N GLU A 363 -1.74 6.28 11.51
CA GLU A 363 -0.86 6.36 12.67
C GLU A 363 -1.57 5.76 13.89
N VAL A 364 -0.86 4.97 14.69
CA VAL A 364 -1.19 4.75 16.10
C VAL A 364 -0.37 5.75 16.90
N LEU A 365 -1.02 6.54 17.75
CA LEU A 365 -0.38 7.63 18.48
C LEU A 365 -0.93 7.79 19.90
N THR A 366 -0.27 8.63 20.68
CA THR A 366 -0.76 9.14 21.97
C THR A 366 -0.46 10.64 22.09
N ASP A 367 -1.30 11.40 22.79
CA ASP A 367 -1.12 12.86 22.99
C ASP A 367 -0.09 13.21 24.09
N LYS A 368 0.80 12.24 24.41
CA LYS A 368 1.82 12.36 25.45
C LYS A 368 3.20 12.06 24.84
N ASN A 369 4.21 12.79 25.27
CA ASN A 369 5.60 12.42 25.02
C ASN A 369 5.93 11.21 25.89
N VAL A 370 6.08 10.04 25.26
CA VAL A 370 6.38 8.79 25.96
C VAL A 370 7.67 8.18 25.41
N ASP A 371 8.44 7.56 26.29
CA ASP A 371 9.65 6.79 26.00
C ASP A 371 9.36 5.28 25.89
N ALA A 372 8.16 4.85 26.24
CA ALA A 372 7.69 3.48 26.17
C ALA A 372 6.26 3.40 25.62
N PHE A 373 5.93 2.27 25.00
CA PHE A 373 4.58 2.01 24.49
C PHE A 373 3.56 2.02 25.65
N PRO A 374 2.44 2.78 25.55
CA PRO A 374 1.45 2.86 26.62
C PRO A 374 0.90 1.49 27.05
N SER A 375 0.68 1.32 28.35
CA SER A 375 0.20 0.05 28.91
C SER A 375 -1.31 -0.15 28.74
N SER A 376 -2.08 0.93 28.60
CA SER A 376 -3.52 0.91 28.34
C SER A 376 -3.81 1.31 26.89
N VAL A 377 -4.79 0.63 26.27
CA VAL A 377 -5.30 1.01 24.94
C VAL A 377 -6.12 2.30 24.98
N ASP A 378 -6.57 2.74 26.16
CA ASP A 378 -7.32 3.99 26.33
C ASP A 378 -6.43 5.24 26.12
N ASP A 379 -5.10 5.07 26.23
CA ASP A 379 -4.12 6.10 25.92
C ASP A 379 -3.78 6.18 24.42
N LEU A 380 -4.38 5.31 23.59
CA LEU A 380 -4.08 5.18 22.16
C LEU A 380 -5.16 5.82 21.30
N LYS A 381 -4.71 6.47 20.23
CA LYS A 381 -5.55 7.03 19.18
C LYS A 381 -5.08 6.56 17.81
N VAL A 382 -5.96 6.71 16.83
CA VAL A 382 -5.68 6.51 15.41
C VAL A 382 -5.95 7.79 14.63
N ARG A 383 -5.00 8.18 13.76
CA ARG A 383 -5.13 9.30 12.83
C ARG A 383 -5.00 8.80 11.40
N PHE A 384 -5.95 9.16 10.54
CA PHE A 384 -5.87 8.92 9.10
C PHE A 384 -5.26 10.12 8.42
N LEU A 385 -4.35 9.86 7.47
CA LEU A 385 -3.74 10.87 6.63
C LEU A 385 -3.74 10.44 5.17
N PHE A 386 -3.85 11.41 4.27
CA PHE A 386 -3.76 11.20 2.83
C PHE A 386 -2.70 12.13 2.25
N ARG A 387 -1.85 11.56 1.39
CA ARG A 387 -0.90 12.30 0.55
C ARG A 387 -1.16 11.95 -0.89
N ASN A 388 -1.52 12.96 -1.69
CA ASN A 388 -1.82 12.80 -3.10
C ASN A 388 -0.57 13.04 -3.95
N GLY A 389 -0.08 12.00 -4.62
CA GLY A 389 1.10 12.07 -5.49
C GLY A 389 2.43 11.89 -4.75
N SER A 390 3.52 11.92 -5.52
CA SER A 390 4.90 11.82 -5.03
C SER A 390 5.65 13.15 -4.91
N ASP A 391 5.04 14.28 -5.29
CA ASP A 391 5.68 15.59 -5.30
C ASP A 391 6.23 15.98 -3.91
N VAL A 392 7.43 16.56 -3.87
CA VAL A 392 8.08 16.96 -2.60
C VAL A 392 7.24 17.96 -1.79
N SER A 393 6.40 18.75 -2.46
CA SER A 393 5.49 19.71 -1.86
C SER A 393 4.15 19.10 -1.42
N ALA A 394 3.83 17.87 -1.84
CA ALA A 394 2.58 17.22 -1.49
C ALA A 394 2.56 16.86 0.02
N PRO A 395 1.65 17.45 0.82
CA PRO A 395 1.60 17.21 2.25
C PRO A 395 0.93 15.87 2.59
N LEU A 396 1.35 15.26 3.71
CA LEU A 396 0.60 14.17 4.35
C LEU A 396 -0.44 14.79 5.30
N THR A 397 -1.68 14.91 4.83
CA THR A 397 -2.72 15.73 5.47
C THR A 397 -3.70 14.86 6.25
N PRO A 398 -4.01 15.19 7.53
CA PRO A 398 -4.98 14.45 8.32
C PRO A 398 -6.43 14.77 7.92
N PHE A 399 -7.29 13.75 7.88
CA PHE A 399 -8.73 13.91 7.63
C PHE A 399 -9.55 13.10 8.64
N PRO A 400 -10.73 13.58 9.06
CA PRO A 400 -11.64 12.80 9.88
C PRO A 400 -12.21 11.62 9.08
N LEU A 401 -12.36 10.47 9.71
CA LEU A 401 -13.00 9.29 9.13
C LEU A 401 -14.43 9.12 9.64
N PHE A 402 -15.26 8.40 8.88
CA PHE A 402 -16.60 7.94 9.27
C PHE A 402 -17.55 9.07 9.66
N GLY A 403 -17.52 10.17 8.89
CA GLY A 403 -18.38 11.34 9.09
C GLY A 403 -18.15 12.07 10.41
N GLN A 404 -17.00 11.83 11.07
CA GLN A 404 -16.65 12.53 12.30
C GLN A 404 -16.09 13.93 12.01
N GLN A 405 -15.96 14.75 13.06
CA GLN A 405 -15.30 16.06 12.98
C GLN A 405 -13.84 15.99 13.44
N GLU A 406 -13.56 15.12 14.42
CA GLU A 406 -12.22 14.94 14.97
C GLU A 406 -11.32 14.18 13.99
N GLN A 407 -10.09 14.68 13.80
CA GLN A 407 -9.06 14.03 12.97
C GLN A 407 -8.41 12.83 13.66
N THR A 408 -8.74 12.57 14.93
CA THR A 408 -8.27 11.41 15.68
C THR A 408 -9.46 10.66 16.27
N LEU A 409 -9.35 9.34 16.31
CA LEU A 409 -10.31 8.46 16.99
C LEU A 409 -9.58 7.76 18.13
N THR A 410 -10.26 7.51 19.25
CA THR A 410 -9.73 6.57 20.24
C THR A 410 -9.53 5.20 19.60
N TRP A 411 -8.58 4.40 20.08
CA TRP A 411 -8.37 3.05 19.57
C TRP A 411 -9.68 2.25 19.56
N THR A 412 -10.44 2.29 20.66
CA THR A 412 -11.73 1.60 20.80
C THR A 412 -12.76 2.08 19.77
N ASP A 413 -12.89 3.38 19.54
CA ASP A 413 -13.82 3.93 18.55
C ASP A 413 -13.42 3.57 17.11
N PHE A 414 -12.12 3.63 16.80
CA PHE A 414 -11.59 3.23 15.49
C PHE A 414 -11.91 1.77 15.20
N VAL A 415 -11.60 0.86 16.13
CA VAL A 415 -11.88 -0.58 16.00
C VAL A 415 -13.38 -0.81 15.81
N ALA A 416 -14.23 -0.16 16.62
CA ALA A 416 -15.68 -0.32 16.53
C ALA A 416 -16.26 0.16 15.19
N ARG A 417 -15.69 1.22 14.59
CA ARG A 417 -16.15 1.77 13.31
C ARG A 417 -15.64 0.97 12.11
N VAL A 418 -14.34 0.68 12.06
CA VAL A 418 -13.76 -0.14 10.99
C VAL A 418 -14.40 -1.53 10.97
N SER A 419 -14.64 -2.15 12.13
CA SER A 419 -15.23 -3.49 12.18
C SER A 419 -16.65 -3.57 11.59
N LYS A 420 -17.39 -2.46 11.50
CA LYS A 420 -18.72 -2.42 10.87
C LYS A 420 -18.64 -2.54 9.35
N VAL A 421 -17.58 -1.97 8.75
CA VAL A 421 -17.40 -1.93 7.30
C VAL A 421 -16.43 -2.98 6.79
N ALA A 422 -15.55 -3.51 7.65
CA ALA A 422 -14.50 -4.43 7.25
C ALA A 422 -15.02 -5.86 6.98
N ILE A 423 -14.40 -6.50 5.98
CA ILE A 423 -14.35 -7.95 5.86
C ILE A 423 -13.08 -8.41 6.57
N THR A 424 -13.25 -9.23 7.59
CA THR A 424 -12.19 -9.59 8.53
C THR A 424 -11.85 -11.08 8.51
N SER A 425 -12.46 -11.88 7.63
CA SER A 425 -12.12 -13.29 7.46
C SER A 425 -12.31 -13.71 6.00
N ALA A 426 -11.50 -14.68 5.56
CA ALA A 426 -11.65 -15.30 4.24
C ALA A 426 -13.01 -16.01 4.10
N GLU A 427 -13.53 -16.60 5.19
CA GLU A 427 -14.88 -17.17 5.22
C GLU A 427 -15.97 -16.14 4.89
N LYS A 428 -15.93 -14.97 5.55
CA LYS A 428 -16.88 -13.88 5.28
C LYS A 428 -16.74 -13.41 3.84
N TRP A 429 -15.51 -13.26 3.35
CA TRP A 429 -15.25 -12.88 1.96
C TRP A 429 -15.83 -13.90 0.97
N CYS A 430 -15.55 -15.20 1.13
CA CYS A 430 -16.08 -16.26 0.27
C CYS A 430 -17.61 -16.26 0.26
N SER A 431 -18.24 -16.08 1.42
CA SER A 431 -19.70 -16.02 1.55
C SER A 431 -20.31 -14.81 0.84
N VAL A 432 -19.70 -13.63 0.98
CA VAL A 432 -20.16 -12.38 0.33
C VAL A 432 -19.91 -12.42 -1.18
N CYS A 433 -18.74 -12.86 -1.60
CA CYS A 433 -18.32 -12.85 -3.00
C CYS A 433 -18.94 -13.96 -3.84
N LYS A 434 -19.46 -15.03 -3.21
CA LYS A 434 -19.87 -16.26 -3.90
C LYS A 434 -18.74 -16.79 -4.80
N SER A 435 -17.51 -16.65 -4.33
CA SER A 435 -16.31 -17.00 -5.09
C SER A 435 -16.13 -18.51 -5.14
N LYS A 436 -15.58 -18.99 -6.26
CA LYS A 436 -15.23 -20.40 -6.49
C LYS A 436 -13.73 -20.65 -6.40
N GLN A 437 -12.96 -19.70 -5.86
CA GLN A 437 -11.53 -19.90 -5.62
C GLN A 437 -11.29 -21.12 -4.72
N ALA A 438 -10.19 -21.83 -4.92
CA ALA A 438 -9.96 -23.13 -4.29
C ALA A 438 -10.01 -23.07 -2.76
N PHE A 439 -9.48 -22.01 -2.14
CA PHE A 439 -9.53 -21.85 -0.68
C PHE A 439 -10.96 -21.65 -0.14
N CYS A 440 -11.93 -21.23 -0.96
CA CYS A 440 -13.31 -21.10 -0.54
C CYS A 440 -14.00 -22.47 -0.33
N ALA A 441 -13.47 -23.56 -0.90
CA ALA A 441 -13.99 -24.90 -0.67
C ALA A 441 -13.86 -25.35 0.79
N ALA A 442 -12.96 -24.73 1.58
CA ALA A 442 -12.86 -24.96 3.02
C ALA A 442 -14.04 -24.38 3.81
N TYR A 443 -14.77 -23.41 3.24
CA TYR A 443 -15.87 -22.69 3.88
C TYR A 443 -17.24 -23.04 3.30
N ASP A 444 -17.28 -23.66 2.13
CA ASP A 444 -18.51 -24.11 1.47
C ASP A 444 -18.41 -25.58 1.05
N PRO A 445 -19.07 -26.49 1.78
CA PRO A 445 -19.10 -27.92 1.46
C PRO A 445 -19.66 -28.26 0.05
N SER A 446 -20.45 -27.34 -0.54
CA SER A 446 -20.98 -27.53 -1.90
C SER A 446 -19.89 -27.35 -2.97
N LEU A 447 -18.83 -26.59 -2.67
CA LEU A 447 -17.66 -26.41 -3.54
C LEU A 447 -16.66 -27.56 -3.42
N SER A 448 -16.66 -28.30 -2.30
CA SER A 448 -15.83 -29.51 -2.12
C SER A 448 -16.41 -30.74 -2.83
N SER A 449 -17.62 -30.62 -3.40
CA SER A 449 -18.23 -31.61 -4.30
C SER A 449 -17.90 -31.30 -5.77
N GLY A 450 -16.62 -31.00 -6.04
CA GLY A 450 -16.07 -30.79 -7.37
C GLY A 450 -15.15 -31.94 -7.74
N SER A 451 -15.75 -33.08 -8.09
CA SER A 451 -15.14 -34.05 -8.99
C SER A 451 -14.41 -33.29 -10.10
N ILE A 452 -13.11 -33.56 -10.27
CA ILE A 452 -12.41 -33.27 -11.52
C ILE A 452 -13.30 -33.84 -12.63
N GLY A 453 -13.98 -32.96 -13.34
CA GLY A 453 -14.65 -33.28 -14.59
C GLY A 453 -13.56 -33.57 -15.60
N ALA A 454 -12.97 -34.76 -15.48
CA ALA A 454 -12.20 -35.37 -16.55
C ALA A 454 -13.17 -35.43 -17.74
N GLN A 455 -12.93 -34.56 -18.71
CA GLN A 455 -13.46 -34.71 -20.05
C GLN A 455 -13.15 -36.14 -20.47
N THR A 456 -14.20 -36.94 -20.60
CA THR A 456 -14.15 -38.29 -21.14
C THR A 456 -13.81 -38.20 -22.62
N THR A 457 -12.53 -38.24 -22.97
CA THR A 457 -12.09 -38.84 -24.23
C THR A 457 -11.85 -40.33 -23.98
N ALA A 458 -12.64 -41.14 -24.66
CA ALA A 458 -12.55 -42.60 -24.64
C ALA A 458 -11.15 -43.06 -25.04
N GLY A 459 -10.56 -43.95 -24.24
CA GLY A 459 -9.26 -44.55 -24.53
C GLY A 459 -8.73 -45.46 -23.43
N GLY A 460 -9.27 -46.67 -23.34
CA GLY A 460 -8.61 -47.94 -22.97
C GLY A 460 -7.60 -48.03 -21.80
N SER A 461 -7.94 -48.94 -20.87
CA SER A 461 -7.05 -49.90 -20.18
C SER A 461 -6.70 -49.62 -18.70
N ASN A 462 -7.33 -50.42 -17.83
CA ASN A 462 -6.85 -51.02 -16.58
C ASN A 462 -5.60 -50.43 -15.90
N MET A 463 -5.79 -49.89 -14.68
CA MET A 463 -5.03 -50.38 -13.52
C MET A 463 -5.73 -50.03 -12.19
N ASN A 464 -5.85 -51.06 -11.35
CA ASN A 464 -6.36 -51.05 -9.99
C ASN A 464 -5.31 -50.48 -9.03
N THR A 465 -5.61 -49.36 -8.34
CA THR A 465 -4.89 -49.02 -7.11
C THR A 465 -5.79 -48.26 -6.13
N GLN A 466 -6.43 -49.03 -5.25
CA GLN A 466 -6.90 -48.60 -3.94
C GLN A 466 -5.70 -48.11 -3.11
N MET A 467 -5.69 -46.85 -2.66
CA MET A 467 -5.03 -46.47 -1.38
C MET A 467 -5.62 -45.18 -0.79
N ASN A 468 -6.37 -45.41 0.29
CA ASN A 468 -6.28 -44.83 1.63
C ASN A 468 -6.15 -43.30 1.82
N MET A 469 -7.12 -42.82 2.60
CA MET A 469 -7.16 -41.54 3.30
C MET A 469 -5.92 -41.32 4.17
N GLY A 470 -5.34 -40.12 4.09
CA GLY A 470 -4.31 -39.64 5.02
C GLY A 470 -4.42 -38.13 5.13
N GLY A 471 -4.98 -37.64 6.24
CA GLY A 471 -5.17 -36.22 6.50
C GLY A 471 -3.85 -35.46 6.60
N SER A 472 -3.81 -34.27 5.98
CA SER A 472 -2.80 -33.27 6.27
C SER A 472 -3.47 -32.10 6.98
N GLY A 473 -3.09 -31.94 8.25
CA GLY A 473 -3.47 -30.81 9.07
C GLY A 473 -2.88 -29.52 8.47
N MET A 474 -3.76 -28.54 8.27
CA MET A 474 -3.38 -27.19 7.92
C MET A 474 -2.76 -26.53 9.15
N SER A 475 -1.61 -25.88 8.96
CA SER A 475 -0.89 -25.15 10.02
C SER A 475 -1.79 -24.10 10.65
N ASN A 476 -2.11 -24.27 11.93
CA ASN A 476 -2.79 -23.27 12.75
C ASN A 476 -1.84 -22.08 12.99
N ALA A 477 -1.82 -21.13 12.06
CA ALA A 477 -1.07 -19.88 12.26
C ALA A 477 -1.72 -18.61 11.68
N VAL A 478 -2.82 -18.68 10.93
CA VAL A 478 -3.42 -17.46 10.30
C VAL A 478 -4.97 -17.40 10.40
N ALA A 479 -5.61 -18.22 11.24
CA ALA A 479 -7.08 -18.24 11.36
C ALA A 479 -7.64 -17.72 12.70
N GLY A 480 -6.80 -17.33 13.66
CA GLY A 480 -7.25 -17.14 15.05
C GLY A 480 -6.76 -15.84 15.69
N VAL A 481 -7.32 -14.69 15.30
CA VAL A 481 -7.22 -13.47 16.13
C VAL A 481 -8.55 -12.70 16.20
N ILE A 482 -9.37 -12.71 15.14
CA ILE A 482 -10.57 -11.85 15.11
C ILE A 482 -11.80 -12.51 15.76
N GLY A 483 -11.87 -13.85 15.79
CA GLY A 483 -12.88 -14.58 16.55
C GLY A 483 -12.83 -14.29 18.06
N ALA A 484 -11.67 -13.88 18.59
CA ALA A 484 -11.47 -13.57 20.00
C ALA A 484 -12.05 -12.20 20.42
N MET A 485 -12.23 -11.24 19.52
CA MET A 485 -12.69 -9.88 19.88
C MET A 485 -14.23 -9.81 20.04
N VAL A 486 -14.97 -10.52 19.18
CA VAL A 486 -16.44 -10.61 19.31
C VAL A 486 -16.82 -11.53 20.48
N THR A 487 -16.00 -12.56 20.76
CA THR A 487 -16.17 -13.35 21.99
C THR A 487 -15.70 -12.61 23.24
N LEU A 488 -14.62 -11.81 23.24
CA LEU A 488 -14.24 -11.06 24.45
C LEU A 488 -15.28 -10.01 24.83
N GLY A 489 -15.90 -9.31 23.86
CA GLY A 489 -16.99 -8.39 24.15
C GLY A 489 -18.23 -9.08 24.71
N THR A 490 -18.64 -10.21 24.12
CA THR A 490 -19.83 -10.97 24.56
C THR A 490 -19.58 -11.80 25.83
N VAL A 491 -18.38 -12.36 26.02
CA VAL A 491 -17.94 -13.09 27.22
C VAL A 491 -17.62 -12.13 28.36
N ALA A 492 -17.16 -10.90 28.12
CA ALA A 492 -17.03 -9.91 29.17
C ALA A 492 -18.41 -9.46 29.68
N VAL A 493 -19.40 -9.26 28.79
CA VAL A 493 -20.77 -8.92 29.20
C VAL A 493 -21.46 -10.11 29.89
N ALA A 494 -21.37 -11.32 29.33
CA ALA A 494 -21.92 -12.53 29.93
C ALA A 494 -21.18 -12.91 31.24
N GLY A 495 -19.87 -12.73 31.27
CA GLY A 495 -19.01 -12.94 32.44
C GLY A 495 -19.24 -11.91 33.54
N PHE A 496 -19.53 -10.64 33.19
CA PHE A 496 -19.93 -9.61 34.14
C PHE A 496 -21.33 -9.89 34.72
N LEU A 497 -22.28 -10.33 33.88
CA LEU A 497 -23.60 -10.78 34.34
C LEU A 497 -23.50 -12.02 35.24
N PHE A 498 -22.67 -13.00 34.88
CA PHE A 498 -22.41 -14.19 35.69
C PHE A 498 -21.67 -13.85 36.99
N TYR A 499 -20.71 -12.92 36.97
CA TYR A 499 -20.01 -12.41 38.14
C TYR A 499 -20.97 -11.70 39.10
N LEU A 500 -21.88 -10.86 38.60
CA LEU A 500 -22.91 -10.22 39.43
C LEU A 500 -23.87 -11.24 40.07
N LEU A 501 -24.17 -12.34 39.37
CA LEU A 501 -25.01 -13.43 39.88
C LEU A 501 -24.28 -14.32 40.90
N THR A 502 -22.98 -14.55 40.73
CA THR A 502 -22.16 -15.39 41.61
C THR A 502 -21.62 -14.63 42.82
N ARG A 503 -21.49 -13.30 42.78
CA ARG A 503 -21.08 -12.47 43.94
C ARG A 503 -22.12 -12.44 45.07
N ARG A 504 -23.32 -12.99 44.86
CA ARG A 504 -24.30 -13.30 45.94
C ARG A 504 -24.02 -14.61 46.68
N ARG A 505 -23.06 -15.42 46.22
CA ARG A 505 -22.63 -16.66 46.87
C ARG A 505 -21.11 -16.67 47.03
N GLU A 506 -20.73 -16.32 48.26
CA GLU A 506 -19.51 -16.74 48.94
C GLU A 506 -18.24 -15.89 48.75
N ARG A 507 -17.66 -15.61 49.92
CA ARG A 507 -16.42 -14.90 50.19
C ARG A 507 -15.37 -15.94 50.63
N VAL A 508 -14.10 -15.63 50.35
CA VAL A 508 -12.83 -15.99 51.05
C VAL A 508 -11.83 -16.84 50.23
N PRO A 509 -10.50 -16.53 50.29
CA PRO A 509 -9.52 -16.81 49.22
C PRO A 509 -8.31 -17.69 49.63
N ALA A 510 -7.53 -18.13 48.63
CA ALA A 510 -6.09 -18.48 48.68
C ALA A 510 -5.66 -18.99 47.28
N ALA A 511 -4.43 -18.98 46.79
CA ALA A 511 -3.16 -18.29 47.02
C ALA A 511 -2.24 -18.73 45.84
N SER A 512 -1.27 -17.89 45.48
CA SER A 512 -0.36 -18.01 44.33
C SER A 512 0.67 -19.14 44.41
N CYS A 513 1.13 -19.65 43.25
CA CYS A 513 2.54 -19.99 43.07
C CYS A 513 2.95 -19.91 41.59
N ALA A 514 4.02 -19.15 41.33
CA ALA A 514 4.64 -18.93 40.02
C ALA A 514 5.74 -19.97 39.75
N LYS A 515 5.96 -20.33 38.48
CA LYS A 515 7.16 -21.05 38.05
C LYS A 515 7.64 -20.47 36.71
N SER A 516 8.86 -19.92 36.71
CA SER A 516 9.53 -19.39 35.52
C SER A 516 10.06 -20.54 34.66
N ILE A 517 9.96 -20.38 33.34
CA ILE A 517 10.65 -21.21 32.36
C ILE A 517 11.59 -20.29 31.58
N ASP A 518 12.88 -20.58 31.73
CA ASP A 518 14.00 -19.97 31.05
C ASP A 518 14.04 -20.46 29.59
N SER A 519 14.17 -19.54 28.64
CA SER A 519 14.20 -19.83 27.21
C SER A 519 15.60 -19.56 26.67
N THR A 520 16.38 -20.63 26.56
CA THR A 520 17.73 -20.62 25.97
C THR A 520 17.64 -20.51 24.45
N GLU A 521 18.21 -19.45 23.91
CA GLU A 521 18.36 -19.19 22.48
C GLU A 521 19.46 -20.12 21.90
N LYS A 522 19.16 -20.80 20.78
CA LYS A 522 20.09 -21.70 20.09
C LYS A 522 20.97 -20.91 19.14
N GLY A 523 22.29 -20.92 19.35
CA GLY A 523 23.24 -20.37 18.39
C GLY A 523 24.71 -20.62 18.73
N SER A 524 25.32 -21.55 17.99
CA SER A 524 26.76 -21.79 17.78
C SER A 524 27.58 -22.50 18.88
N LEU A 525 28.39 -23.46 18.41
CA LEU A 525 29.27 -24.36 19.15
C LEU A 525 30.27 -23.59 20.02
N SER A 526 30.16 -23.68 21.34
CA SER A 526 31.24 -23.32 22.24
C SER A 526 32.31 -24.42 22.24
N LEU A 527 33.46 -24.16 21.61
CA LEU A 527 34.67 -24.92 21.86
C LEU A 527 35.24 -24.45 23.21
N SER A 528 35.01 -25.23 24.27
CA SER A 528 35.75 -25.03 25.52
C SER A 528 37.19 -25.53 25.31
N SER A 529 38.14 -24.62 25.20
CA SER A 529 39.56 -24.94 25.32
C SER A 529 39.88 -25.27 26.78
N GLY A 530 39.91 -26.56 27.12
CA GLY A 530 40.50 -27.05 28.36
C GLY A 530 42.01 -27.07 28.23
N THR A 531 42.69 -26.19 28.95
CA THR A 531 44.13 -26.24 29.21
C THR A 531 44.38 -27.21 30.37
N HIS A 532 45.13 -28.28 30.10
CA HIS A 532 45.80 -29.07 31.12
C HIS A 532 47.27 -29.24 30.71
N ALA A 533 48.14 -28.88 31.66
CA ALA A 533 49.60 -29.00 31.72
C ALA A 533 50.42 -28.03 30.85
#